data_AF-A0A7L9VQW1-F1
#
_entry.id   AF-A0A7L9VQW1-F1
#
_cell.length_a   1.000
_cell.length_b   1.000
_cell.length_c   1.000
_cell.angle_alpha   90.00
_cell.angle_beta   90.00
_cell.angle_gamma   90.00
#
_symmetry.space_group_name_H-M   'P 1'
#
loop_
_entity.id
_entity.type
_entity.pdbx_description
1 polymer ?
#
loop_
_entity_poly.entity_id
_entity_poly.type
_entity_poly.pdbx_seq_one_letter_code
_entity_poly.pdbx_strand_id
1 'polypeptide(L)' 'MQKEHGQVTGIIWKTPEEMAAYQELQQYAKDHSMTVSAAAKQLLMQSLRRHVN' A
#
# COMPACT_ATOMS: atom_id res chain seq x y z
N MET A 1 4.51 -24.91 3.57
CA MET A 1 4.49 -23.50 3.15
C MET A 1 5.35 -22.71 4.12
N GLN A 2 6.55 -22.29 3.71
CA GLN A 2 7.41 -21.42 4.52
C GLN A 2 6.82 -20.00 4.43
N LYS A 3 6.18 -19.53 5.50
CA LYS A 3 5.75 -18.12 5.58
C LYS A 3 6.99 -17.32 5.96
N GLU A 4 7.48 -16.49 5.05
CA GLU A 4 8.59 -15.57 5.33
C GLU A 4 8.26 -14.69 6.55
N HIS A 5 9.26 -14.48 7.40
CA HIS A 5 9.17 -13.56 8.54
C HIS A 5 8.77 -12.16 8.04
N GLY A 6 7.58 -11.70 8.44
CA GLY A 6 7.10 -10.34 8.15
C GLY A 6 5.88 -10.22 7.22
N GLN A 7 5.25 -11.33 6.83
CA GLN A 7 4.00 -11.28 6.07
C GLN A 7 2.85 -10.77 6.95
N VAL A 8 2.63 -9.45 6.97
CA VAL A 8 1.40 -8.85 7.48
C VAL A 8 0.27 -9.18 6.50
N THR A 9 -0.72 -9.93 6.97
CA THR A 9 -1.92 -10.28 6.21
C THR A 9 -2.64 -9.01 5.77
N GLY A 10 -3.06 -8.96 4.50
CA GLY A 10 -3.46 -7.78 3.72
C GLY A 10 -4.32 -6.70 4.43
N ILE A 11 -4.15 -5.46 3.96
CA ILE A 11 -5.00 -4.32 4.33
C ILE A 11 -6.44 -4.62 3.90
N ILE A 12 -7.39 -4.54 4.84
CA ILE A 12 -8.81 -4.74 4.57
C ILE A 12 -9.49 -3.37 4.48
N TRP A 13 -9.98 -3.03 3.29
CA TRP A 13 -10.72 -1.80 3.02
C TRP A 13 -12.23 -2.09 3.19
N LYS A 14 -12.85 -1.54 4.23
CA LYS A 14 -14.22 -1.82 4.66
C LYS A 14 -15.18 -0.66 4.44
N THR A 15 -14.69 0.58 4.49
CA THR A 15 -15.52 1.78 4.31
C THR A 15 -15.49 2.27 2.86
N PRO A 16 -16.50 3.06 2.43
CA PRO A 16 -16.48 3.69 1.11
C PRO A 16 -15.26 4.60 0.89
N GLU A 17 -14.81 5.29 1.93
CA GLU A 17 -13.60 6.13 1.90
C GLU A 17 -12.34 5.29 1.71
N GLU A 18 -12.25 4.16 2.42
CA GLU A 18 -11.17 3.19 2.27
C GLU A 18 -11.16 2.58 0.86
N MET A 19 -12.33 2.30 0.27
CA MET A 19 -12.42 1.85 -1.12
C MET A 19 -11.97 2.92 -2.13
N ALA A 20 -12.33 4.19 -1.91
CA ALA A 20 -11.87 5.29 -2.76
C ALA A 20 -10.34 5.42 -2.70
N ALA A 21 -9.76 5.38 -1.50
CA ALA A 21 -8.30 5.38 -1.31
C ALA A 21 -7.62 4.17 -1.98
N TYR A 22 -8.24 2.99 -1.93
CA TYR A 22 -7.74 1.81 -2.65
C TYR A 22 -7.77 2.00 -4.17
N GLN A 23 -8.82 2.59 -4.72
CA GLN A 23 -8.92 2.87 -6.17
C GLN A 23 -7.84 3.86 -6.63
N GLU A 24 -7.59 4.92 -5.85
CA GLU A 24 -6.50 5.85 -6.12
C GLU A 24 -5.14 5.16 -6.07
N LEU A 25 -4.91 4.34 -5.05
CA LEU A 25 -3.69 3.54 -4.92
C LEU A 25 -3.52 2.56 -6.08
N GLN A 26 -4.61 1.98 -6.57
CA GLN A 26 -4.59 1.06 -7.71
C GLN A 26 -4.21 1.79 -9.01
N GLN A 27 -4.73 3.00 -9.24
CA GLN A 27 -4.33 3.80 -10.39
C GLN A 27 -2.87 4.21 -10.32
N TYR A 28 -2.42 4.69 -9.16
CA TYR A 28 -1.01 4.99 -8.93
C TYR A 28 -0.11 3.78 -9.22
N ALA A 29 -0.49 2.59 -8.73
CA ALA A 29 0.27 1.38 -8.99
C ALA A 29 0.35 1.05 -10.49
N LYS A 30 -0.76 1.24 -11.23
CA LYS A 30 -0.84 1.03 -12.67
C LYS A 30 0.05 2.00 -13.44
N ASP A 31 -0.03 3.30 -13.12
CA ASP A 31 0.75 4.35 -13.78
C ASP A 31 2.26 4.14 -13.61
N HIS A 32 2.65 3.56 -12.47
CA HIS A 32 4.04 3.25 -12.16
C HIS A 32 4.44 1.78 -12.44
N SER A 33 3.60 1.01 -13.14
CA SER A 33 3.87 -0.39 -13.50
C SER A 33 4.30 -1.27 -12.31
N MET A 34 3.64 -1.09 -11.16
CA MET A 34 3.92 -1.81 -9.92
C MET A 34 2.67 -2.46 -9.34
N THR A 35 2.85 -3.37 -8.38
CA THR A 35 1.72 -3.97 -7.65
C THR A 35 1.16 -3.00 -6.62
N VAL A 36 -0.12 -3.11 -6.30
CA VAL A 36 -0.79 -2.28 -5.28
C VAL A 36 -0.07 -2.35 -3.93
N SER A 37 0.43 -3.53 -3.54
CA SER A 37 1.20 -3.70 -2.31
C SER A 37 2.57 -3.01 -2.35
N ALA A 38 3.25 -3.01 -3.50
CA ALA A 38 4.50 -2.29 -3.68
C ALA A 38 4.30 -0.77 -3.60
N ALA A 39 3.24 -0.28 -4.26
CA ALA A 39 2.82 1.12 -4.18
C ALA A 39 2.51 1.55 -2.74
N ALA A 40 1.72 0.76 -2.01
CA ALA A 40 1.39 1.03 -0.61
C ALA A 40 2.65 1.13 0.25
N LYS A 41 3.57 0.16 0.11
CA LYS A 41 4.83 0.15 0.86
C LYS A 41 5.67 1.39 0.54
N GLN A 42 5.77 1.77 -0.73
CA GLN A 42 6.54 2.94 -1.14
C GLN A 42 5.96 4.24 -0.54
N LEU A 43 4.65 4.44 -0.65
CA LEU A 43 3.98 5.62 -0.09
C LEU A 43 4.09 5.68 1.43
N LEU A 44 3.98 4.54 2.12
CA LEU A 44 4.20 4.45 3.57
C LEU A 44 5.63 4.84 3.94
N MET A 45 6.64 4.28 3.24
CA MET A 45 8.04 4.60 3.51
C MET A 45 8.36 6.08 3.24
N GLN A 46 7.81 6.67 2.17
CA GLN A 46 7.97 8.09 1.88
C GLN A 46 7.33 8.97 2.95
N SER A 47 6.10 8.64 3.37
CA SER A 47 5.38 9.38 4.41
C SER A 47 6.11 9.33 5.76
N LEU A 48 6.60 8.14 6.15
CA LEU A 48 7.37 7.96 7.37
C LEU A 48 8.69 8.75 7.34
N ARG A 49 9.44 8.70 6.22
CA ARG A 49 10.67 9.51 6.07
C ARG A 49 10.40 11.00 6.20
N ARG A 50 9.26 11.49 5.69
CA ARG A 50 8.87 12.91 5.80
C ARG A 50 8.47 13.31 7.22
N HIS A 51 8.02 12.39 8.07
CA HIS A 51 7.65 12.67 9.45
C HIS A 51 8.82 12.54 10.44
N VAL A 52 9.89 11.82 10.07
CA VAL A 52 11.06 11.58 10.91
C VAL A 52 12.17 12.62 10.67
N ASN A 53 12.08 13.42 9.60
CA ASN A 53 12.94 14.56 9.29
C ASN A 53 12.23 15.88 9.62
#